data_AF-A0A7V9VVU3-F1
#
_entry.id   AF-A0A7V9VVU3-F1
#
_cell.length_a   1.000
_cell.length_b   1.000
_cell.length_c   1.000
_cell.angle_alpha   90.00
_cell.angle_beta   90.00
_cell.angle_gamma   90.00
#
_symmetry.space_group_name_H-M   'P 1'
#
loop_
_entity.id
_entity.type
_entity.pdbx_description
1 polymer ?
#
loop_
_entity_poly.entity_id
_entity_poly.type
_entity_poly.pdbx_seq_one_letter_code
_entity_poly.pdbx_strand_id
1 'polypeptide(L)'
;MAATVSRLAARCLAPVDVASILCFRIAFGLIMIWEVYRYFDHGWIARYYIDPTWNFPYVGFEWVRPWPGNGMYIHFLALGFLAACMTLG
;
A
#
# COMPACT_ATOMS: atom_id res chain seq x y z
N MET A 1 -41.05 3.87 -13.93
CA MET A 1 -39.61 4.24 -13.95
C MET A 1 -39.12 4.73 -12.57
N ALA A 2 -39.79 5.68 -11.92
CA ALA A 2 -39.40 6.19 -10.59
C ALA A 2 -39.35 5.13 -9.46
N ALA A 3 -40.28 4.17 -9.44
CA ALA A 3 -40.33 3.12 -8.40
C ALA A 3 -39.19 2.09 -8.47
N THR A 4 -38.59 1.89 -9.65
CA THR A 4 -37.43 0.99 -9.79
C THR A 4 -36.16 1.68 -9.28
N VAL A 5 -36.03 2.97 -9.56
CA VAL A 5 -34.91 3.80 -9.08
C VAL A 5 -34.92 3.90 -7.55
N SER A 6 -36.08 4.11 -6.93
CA SER A 6 -36.18 4.17 -5.46
C SER A 6 -35.85 2.84 -4.77
N ARG A 7 -36.20 1.69 -5.37
CA ARG A 7 -35.83 0.36 -4.87
C ARG A 7 -34.34 0.06 -4.99
N LEU A 8 -33.70 0.49 -6.08
CA LEU A 8 -32.26 0.35 -6.27
C LEU A 8 -31.49 1.25 -5.30
N ALA A 9 -31.91 2.51 -5.15
CA ALA A 9 -31.32 3.43 -4.20
C ALA A 9 -31.39 2.91 -2.76
N ALA A 10 -32.53 2.34 -2.35
CA ALA A 10 -32.69 1.74 -1.03
C ALA A 10 -31.76 0.53 -0.79
N ARG A 11 -31.41 -0.23 -1.83
CA ARG A 11 -30.48 -1.36 -1.72
C ARG A 11 -29.02 -0.94 -1.67
N CYS A 12 -28.63 0.10 -2.41
CA CYS A 12 -27.25 0.62 -2.37
C CYS A 12 -26.93 1.27 -1.01
N LEU A 13 -27.93 1.79 -0.32
CA LEU A 13 -27.79 2.44 0.99
C LEU A 13 -28.04 1.48 2.17
N ALA A 14 -28.37 0.21 1.90
CA ALA A 14 -28.56 -0.76 2.96
C ALA A 14 -27.22 -1.02 3.66
N PRO A 15 -27.18 -1.07 5.01
CA PRO A 15 -25.96 -1.37 5.74
C PRO A 15 -25.44 -2.75 5.36
N VAL A 16 -24.17 -2.82 4.98
CA VAL A 16 -23.46 -4.05 4.63
C VAL A 16 -22.48 -4.37 5.75
N ASP A 17 -22.32 -5.66 6.02
CA ASP A 17 -21.38 -6.14 7.03
C ASP A 17 -19.93 -5.74 6.70
N VAL A 18 -19.18 -5.33 7.73
CA VAL A 18 -17.81 -4.82 7.61
C VAL A 18 -16.77 -5.93 7.52
N ALA A 19 -17.12 -7.19 7.83
CA ALA A 19 -16.14 -8.27 7.95
C ALA A 19 -15.38 -8.52 6.64
N SER A 20 -16.03 -8.35 5.49
CA SER A 20 -15.38 -8.49 4.18
C SER A 20 -14.23 -7.48 4.00
N ILE A 21 -14.45 -6.21 4.38
CA ILE A 21 -13.44 -5.15 4.30
C ILE A 21 -12.32 -5.41 5.30
N LEU A 22 -12.66 -5.84 6.52
CA LEU A 22 -11.68 -6.12 7.56
C LEU A 22 -10.76 -7.29 7.15
N CYS A 23 -11.33 -8.37 6.62
CA CYS A 23 -10.60 -9.51 6.08
C CYS A 23 -9.62 -9.09 4.98
N PHE A 24 -10.08 -8.24 4.05
CA PHE A 24 -9.22 -7.69 3.00
C PHE A 24 -8.06 -6.85 3.56
N ARG A 25 -8.31 -5.98 4.55
CA ARG A 25 -7.27 -5.14 5.18
C ARG A 25 -6.21 -5.99 5.88
N ILE A 26 -6.64 -7.00 6.63
CA ILE A 26 -5.75 -7.94 7.32
C ILE A 26 -4.88 -8.67 6.29
N ALA A 27 -5.49 -9.29 5.28
CA ALA A 27 -4.78 -10.05 4.25
C ALA A 27 -3.79 -9.16 3.48
N PHE A 28 -4.22 -7.98 3.05
CA PHE A 28 -3.38 -7.04 2.34
C PHE A 28 -2.22 -6.53 3.21
N GLY A 29 -2.48 -6.16 4.46
CA GLY A 29 -1.45 -5.70 5.39
C GLY A 29 -0.40 -6.79 5.67
N LEU A 30 -0.81 -8.05 5.82
CA LEU A 30 0.12 -9.17 5.99
C LEU A 30 1.05 -9.36 4.78
N ILE A 31 0.49 -9.26 3.56
CA ILE A 31 1.29 -9.32 2.33
C ILE A 31 2.29 -8.15 2.28
N MET A 32 1.87 -6.95 2.67
CA MET A 32 2.74 -5.77 2.70
C MET A 32 3.89 -5.91 3.72
N ILE A 33 3.61 -6.44 4.92
CA ILE A 33 4.64 -6.70 5.94
C ILE A 33 5.64 -7.73 5.42
N TRP A 34 5.14 -8.82 4.80
CA TRP A 34 6.00 -9.83 4.18
C TRP A 34 6.90 -9.23 3.11
N GLU A 35 6.36 -8.34 2.27
CA GLU A 35 7.12 -7.68 1.22
C GLU A 35 8.22 -6.78 1.80
N VAL A 36 7.90 -5.97 2.80
CA VAL A 36 8.90 -5.12 3.48
C VAL A 36 10.01 -5.98 4.08
N TYR A 37 9.67 -7.06 4.79
CA TYR A 37 10.64 -8.00 5.34
C TYR A 37 11.57 -8.58 4.26
N ARG A 38 11.01 -9.03 3.14
CA ARG A 38 11.76 -9.57 2.00
C ARG A 38 12.73 -8.55 1.41
N TYR A 39 12.32 -7.28 1.30
CA TYR A 39 13.19 -6.21 0.80
C TYR A 39 14.41 -5.95 1.70
N PHE A 40 14.23 -6.06 3.03
CA PHE A 40 15.35 -5.96 3.98
C PHE A 40 16.26 -7.18 3.92
N ASP A 41 15.69 -8.38 3.94
CA ASP A 41 16.42 -9.65 3.96
C ASP A 41 17.32 -9.83 2.72
N HIS A 42 16.80 -9.49 1.53
CA HIS A 42 17.56 -9.62 0.29
C HIS A 42 18.44 -8.39 -0.04
N GLY A 43 18.45 -7.37 0.82
CA GLY A 43 19.20 -6.12 0.58
C GLY A 43 18.73 -5.34 -0.67
N TRP A 44 17.49 -5.57 -1.12
CA TRP A 44 16.94 -4.97 -2.34
C TRP A 44 16.79 -3.46 -2.26
N ILE A 45 16.64 -2.93 -1.04
CA ILE A 45 16.56 -1.49 -0.80
C ILE A 45 17.82 -0.80 -1.33
N ALA A 46 19.01 -1.30 -0.99
CA ALA A 46 20.27 -0.75 -1.48
C ALA A 46 20.38 -0.93 -2.98
N ARG A 47 20.21 -2.18 -3.42
CA ARG A 47 20.44 -2.60 -4.81
C ARG A 47 19.60 -1.85 -5.83
N TYR A 48 18.35 -1.54 -5.49
CA TYR A 48 17.41 -0.92 -6.43
C TYR A 48 17.25 0.59 -6.26
N TYR A 49 17.51 1.14 -5.07
CA TYR A 49 17.22 2.54 -4.79
C TYR A 49 18.43 3.39 -4.38
N ILE A 50 19.49 2.77 -3.85
CA ILE A 50 20.66 3.50 -3.33
C ILE A 50 21.87 3.37 -4.27
N ASP A 51 22.21 2.14 -4.66
CA ASP A 51 23.39 1.84 -5.48
C ASP A 51 23.31 2.33 -6.93
N PRO A 52 22.15 2.35 -7.61
CA PRO A 52 22.06 2.81 -8.99
C PRO A 52 22.44 4.28 -9.12
N THR A 53 23.37 4.57 -10.03
CA THR A 53 23.80 5.95 -10.33
C THR A 53 22.72 6.78 -11.02
N TRP A 54 21.81 6.12 -11.75
CA TRP A 54 20.69 6.76 -12.43
C TRP A 54 19.42 5.93 -12.29
N ASN A 55 18.35 6.56 -11.83
CA ASN A 55 17.01 5.99 -11.79
C ASN A 55 16.20 6.64 -12.92
N PHE A 56 15.66 5.84 -13.84
CA PHE A 56 14.83 6.35 -14.94
C PHE A 56 13.46 6.79 -14.39
N PRO A 57 13.17 8.09 -14.32
CA PRO A 57 11.87 8.53 -13.84
C PRO A 57 10.80 8.22 -14.89
N TYR A 58 9.59 7.94 -14.43
CA TYR A 58 8.43 7.86 -15.29
C TYR A 58 8.00 9.26 -15.74
N VAL A 59 7.55 9.41 -16.99
CA VAL A 59 7.12 10.70 -17.54
C VAL A 59 5.97 11.27 -16.71
N GLY A 60 6.11 12.50 -16.21
CA GLY A 60 5.17 13.12 -15.26
C GLY A 60 5.48 12.89 -13.78
N PHE A 61 6.44 12.03 -13.46
CA PHE A 61 6.94 11.76 -12.09
C PHE A 61 8.43 12.08 -11.94
N GLU A 62 8.97 12.97 -12.78
CA GLU A 62 10.39 13.36 -12.79
C GLU A 62 10.88 14.00 -11.47
N TRP A 63 9.95 14.52 -10.69
CA TRP A 63 10.20 15.11 -9.37
C TRP A 63 10.38 14.06 -8.26
N VAL A 64 9.93 12.82 -8.48
CA VAL A 64 10.09 11.74 -7.50
C VAL A 64 11.46 11.12 -7.66
N ARG A 65 12.31 11.31 -6.66
CA ARG A 65 13.63 10.68 -6.58
C ARG A 65 13.73 9.84 -5.32
N PRO A 66 14.42 8.69 -5.37
CA PRO A 66 14.68 7.91 -4.18
C PRO A 66 15.45 8.75 -3.16
N TRP A 67 15.13 8.54 -1.89
CA TRP A 67 15.78 9.25 -0.80
C TRP A 67 17.23 8.77 -0.68
N PRO A 68 18.19 9.69 -0.49
CA PRO A 68 19.60 9.33 -0.45
C PRO A 68 19.95 8.50 0.79
N GLY A 69 20.81 7.50 0.60
CA GLY A 69 21.40 6.69 1.66
C GLY A 69 20.37 6.10 2.62
N ASN A 70 20.53 6.36 3.92
CA ASN A 70 19.69 5.75 4.96
C ASN A 70 18.23 6.20 4.95
N GLY A 71 17.89 7.27 4.22
CA GLY A 71 16.52 7.73 4.08
C GLY A 71 15.61 6.63 3.53
N MET A 72 16.08 5.82 2.58
CA MET A 72 15.26 4.76 2.00
C MET A 72 14.99 3.60 2.96
N TYR A 73 15.92 3.26 3.86
CA TYR A 73 15.65 2.25 4.90
C TYR A 73 14.57 2.73 5.87
N ILE A 74 14.61 4.01 6.25
CA ILE A 74 13.57 4.62 7.11
C ILE A 74 12.22 4.62 6.38
N HIS A 75 12.21 4.80 5.05
CA HIS A 75 10.98 4.71 4.23
C HIS A 75 10.34 3.34 4.33
N PHE A 76 11.12 2.29 4.07
CA PHE A 76 10.62 0.91 4.15
C PHE A 76 10.20 0.54 5.58
N LEU A 77 10.88 1.05 6.60
CA LEU A 77 10.46 0.84 7.99
C LEU A 77 9.11 1.51 8.31
N ALA A 78 8.91 2.75 7.85
CA ALA A 78 7.63 3.45 8.00
C ALA A 78 6.51 2.73 7.22
N LEU A 79 6.79 2.23 6.01
CA LEU A 79 5.85 1.41 5.23
C LEU A 79 5.46 0.14 5.98
N GLY A 80 6.42 -0.57 6.57
CA GLY A 80 6.16 -1.76 7.37
C GLY A 80 5.31 -1.46 8.61
N PHE A 81 5.57 -0.34 9.29
CA PHE A 81 4.77 0.11 10.42
C PHE A 81 3.31 0.43 10.01
N LEU A 82 3.13 1.18 8.93
CA LEU A 82 1.80 1.48 8.40
C LEU A 82 1.06 0.21 7.96
N ALA A 83 1.76 -0.75 7.37
CA ALA A 83 1.19 -2.05 7.01
C ALA A 83 0.72 -2.82 8.26
N ALA A 84 1.48 -2.79 9.35
CA ALA A 84 1.05 -3.36 10.63
C ALA A 84 -0.22 -2.68 11.17
N CYS A 85 -0.31 -1.34 11.11
CA CYS A 85 -1.55 -0.63 11.46
C CYS A 85 -2.73 -1.04 10.58
N MET A 86 -2.52 -1.26 9.27
CA MET A 86 -3.57 -1.76 8.37
C MET A 86 -4.02 -3.17 8.74
N THR A 87 -3.10 -4.05 9.13
CA THR A 87 -3.41 -5.41 9.57
C THR A 87 -4.22 -5.41 10.86
N LEU A 88 -3.92 -4.49 11.79
CA LEU A 88 -4.64 -4.42 13.07
C LEU A 88 -6.08 -3.91 12.91
N GLY A 89 -6.42 -3.28 11.79
CA GLY A 89 -7.78 -2.85 11.45
C GLY A 89 -8.01 -1.37 11.69
#